data_AF-A0AA97ALS0-F1
#
_entry.id   AF-A0AA97ALS0-F1
#
_cell.length_a   1.000
_cell.length_b   1.000
_cell.length_c   1.000
_cell.angle_alpha   90.00
_cell.angle_beta   90.00
_cell.angle_gamma   90.00
#
_symmetry.space_group_name_H-M   'P 1'
#
loop_
_entity.id
_entity.type
_entity.pdbx_description
1 polymer ?
#
loop_
_entity_poly.entity_id
_entity_poly.type
_entity_poly.pdbx_seq_one_letter_code
_entity_poly.pdbx_strand_id
1 'polypeptide(L)' 'MDFKYRWKNGAPPTRDEAARRDHLLDESQFENQNDQMLAEDMARKHLNVPSRTMDADQSILPHGDDSSQADVDQP' A
#
# COMPACT_ATOMS: atom_id res chain seq x y z
N MET A 1 -5.65 10.95 -13.93
CA MET A 1 -6.71 11.15 -12.92
C MET A 1 -6.27 12.23 -11.96
N ASP A 2 -6.99 13.33 -11.91
CA ASP A 2 -6.80 14.41 -10.94
C ASP A 2 -7.25 13.93 -9.57
N PHE A 3 -6.33 13.95 -8.61
CA PHE A 3 -6.64 13.61 -7.23
C PHE A 3 -7.42 14.77 -6.60
N LYS A 4 -8.75 14.64 -6.55
CA LYS A 4 -9.70 15.70 -6.16
C LYS A 4 -9.85 15.93 -4.66
N TYR A 5 -9.18 15.14 -3.83
CA TYR A 5 -9.30 15.23 -2.37
C TYR A 5 -8.22 16.11 -1.78
N ARG A 6 -8.57 16.79 -0.70
CA ARG A 6 -7.67 17.66 0.05
C ARG A 6 -6.73 16.81 0.91
N TRP A 7 -5.44 17.00 0.71
CA TRP A 7 -4.44 16.42 1.60
C TRP A 7 -4.51 17.09 2.97
N LYS A 8 -4.27 16.30 4.02
CA LYS A 8 -4.30 16.81 5.41
C LYS A 8 -3.33 17.98 5.65
N ASN A 9 -2.22 18.03 4.91
CA ASN A 9 -1.22 19.09 4.98
C ASN A 9 -1.31 20.08 3.80
N GLY A 10 -2.39 20.05 3.02
CA GLY A 10 -2.56 20.89 1.82
C GLY A 10 -1.67 20.51 0.62
N ALA A 11 -0.72 19.59 0.80
CA ALA A 11 0.17 19.09 -0.25
C ALA A 11 0.21 17.55 -0.28
N PRO A 12 0.44 16.94 -1.46
CA PRO A 12 0.60 15.50 -1.57
C PRO A 12 1.82 15.04 -0.76
N PRO A 13 1.65 14.08 0.17
CA PRO A 13 2.77 13.51 0.92
C PRO A 13 3.67 12.70 -0.01
N THR A 14 4.93 12.55 0.37
CA THR A 14 5.84 11.63 -0.33
C THR A 14 5.44 10.17 -0.11
N ARG A 15 5.93 9.26 -0.96
CA ARG A 15 5.69 7.82 -0.85
C ARG A 15 6.04 7.27 0.54
N ASP A 16 7.17 7.70 1.12
CA ASP A 16 7.60 7.26 2.45
C ASP A 16 6.69 7.83 3.56
N GLU A 17 6.34 9.11 3.48
CA GLU A 17 5.39 9.72 4.42
C GLU A 17 4.00 9.06 4.36
N ALA A 18 3.54 8.72 3.16
CA ALA A 18 2.25 8.09 2.96
C ALA A 18 2.21 6.62 3.42
N ALA A 19 3.36 5.95 3.45
CA ALA A 19 3.48 4.62 4.06
C ALA A 19 3.44 4.67 5.59
N ARG A 20 3.95 5.75 6.21
CA ARG A 20 4.02 5.91 7.68
C ARG A 20 2.79 6.54 8.31
N ARG A 21 2.05 7.36 7.56
CA ARG A 21 0.85 8.04 8.04
C ARG A 21 -0.36 7.11 7.99
N ASP A 22 -1.18 7.16 9.05
CA ASP A 22 -2.49 6.52 9.06
C ASP A 22 -3.43 7.21 8.08
N HIS A 23 -3.52 8.55 8.19
CA HIS A 23 -4.42 9.37 7.37
C HIS A 23 -3.65 10.27 6.41
N LEU A 24 -3.93 10.14 5.11
CA LEU A 24 -3.33 10.99 4.07
C LEU A 24 -4.18 12.22 3.77
N LEU A 25 -5.49 12.05 3.91
CA LEU A 25 -6.48 13.05 3.54
C LEU A 25 -7.07 13.71 4.77
N ASP A 26 -7.59 14.91 4.55
CA ASP A 26 -8.30 15.65 5.57
C ASP A 26 -9.65 14.98 5.83
N GLU A 27 -9.80 14.27 6.94
CA GLU A 27 -11.04 13.56 7.29
C GLU A 27 -12.25 14.50 7.36
N SER A 28 -12.02 15.78 7.67
CA SER A 28 -13.02 16.84 7.76
C SER A 28 -13.74 17.12 6.43
N GLN A 29 -13.20 16.68 5.29
CA GLN A 29 -13.87 16.82 3.99
C GLN A 29 -14.88 15.69 3.71
N PHE A 30 -14.88 14.63 4.53
CA PHE A 30 -15.73 13.46 4.36
C PHE A 30 -16.82 13.47 5.42
N GLU A 31 -18.07 13.35 4.99
CA GLU A 31 -19.21 13.20 5.89
C GLU A 31 -19.43 11.71 6.27
N ASN A 32 -18.82 10.80 5.52
CA ASN A 32 -18.98 9.35 5.68
C ASN A 32 -17.61 8.65 5.72
N GLN A 33 -17.48 7.72 6.67
CA GLN A 33 -16.27 6.91 6.83
C GLN A 33 -15.97 6.04 5.60
N ASN A 34 -17.00 5.58 4.88
CA ASN A 34 -16.82 4.81 3.65
C ASN A 34 -16.17 5.64 2.52
N ASP A 35 -16.54 6.91 2.40
CA ASP A 35 -15.97 7.82 1.38
C ASP A 35 -14.53 8.18 1.74
N GLN A 36 -14.27 8.41 3.03
CA GLN A 36 -12.91 8.58 3.57
C GLN A 36 -12.03 7.39 3.19
N MET A 37 -12.45 6.16 3.49
CA MET A 37 -11.66 4.95 3.19
C MET A 37 -11.39 4.79 1.69
N LEU A 38 -12.39 5.05 0.84
CA LEU A 38 -12.24 4.96 -0.62
C LEU A 38 -11.24 6.01 -1.15
N ALA A 39 -11.33 7.23 -0.65
CA ALA A 39 -10.43 8.30 -1.04
C ALA A 39 -8.99 8.04 -0.58
N GLU A 40 -8.81 7.53 0.64
CA GLU A 40 -7.50 7.15 1.17
C GLU A 40 -6.87 6.00 0.35
N ASP A 41 -7.64 4.98 -0.01
CA ASP A 41 -7.16 3.90 -0.89
C ASP A 41 -6.72 4.44 -2.26
N MET A 42 -7.51 5.33 -2.87
CA MET A 42 -7.14 5.98 -4.12
C MET A 42 -5.88 6.84 -3.99
N ALA A 43 -5.74 7.58 -2.89
CA ALA A 43 -4.56 8.40 -2.60
C ALA A 43 -3.29 7.53 -2.52
N ARG A 44 -3.42 6.39 -1.84
CA ARG A 44 -2.33 5.43 -1.67
C ARG A 44 -1.94 4.77 -2.99
N LYS A 45 -2.92 4.34 -3.78
CA LYS A 45 -2.71 3.82 -5.15
C LYS A 45 -2.05 4.86 -6.05
N HIS A 46 -2.46 6.12 -5.96
CA HIS A 46 -1.86 7.20 -6.75
C HIS A 46 -0.37 7.39 -6.42
N LEU A 47 -0.01 7.31 -5.13
CA LEU A 47 1.37 7.43 -4.65
C LEU A 47 2.18 6.12 -4.76
N ASN A 48 1.60 5.04 -5.29
CA ASN A 48 2.20 3.70 -5.30
C ASN A 48 2.70 3.26 -3.91
N VAL A 49 1.90 3.56 -2.88
CA VAL A 49 2.16 3.10 -1.52
C VAL A 49 1.22 1.94 -1.16
N PRO A 50 1.69 0.98 -0.37
CA PRO A 50 0.83 -0.09 0.12
C PRO A 50 -0.30 0.50 0.98
N SER A 51 -1.53 0.03 0.74
CA SER A 51 -2.65 0.29 1.65
C SER A 51 -2.36 -0.39 2.98
N ARG A 52 -2.45 0.35 4.09
CA ARG A 52 -2.34 -0.20 5.46
C ARG A 52 -3.61 -0.95 5.87
N THR A 53 -4.50 -1.23 4.92
CA THR A 53 -5.48 -2.29 5.11
C THR A 53 -4.71 -3.56 5.45
N MET A 54 -5.16 -4.28 6.47
CA MET A 54 -4.54 -5.40 7.20
C MET A 54 -4.00 -6.57 6.37
N ASP A 55 -3.81 -6.44 5.06
CA ASP A 55 -3.20 -7.44 4.17
C ASP A 55 -1.65 -7.33 4.13
N ALA A 56 -1.04 -6.77 5.18
CA ALA A 56 0.38 -7.00 5.46
C ALA A 56 0.64 -8.41 6.04
N ASP A 57 -0.37 -9.30 6.00
CA ASP A 57 -0.28 -10.73 6.33
C ASP A 57 0.03 -11.60 5.09
N GLN A 58 0.61 -11.04 4.02
CA GLN A 58 1.25 -11.85 2.97
C GLN A 58 2.71 -11.43 2.73
N SER A 59 3.49 -11.35 3.81
CA SER A 59 4.86 -11.91 3.78
C SER A 59 4.67 -13.43 3.77
N ILE A 60 5.04 -14.21 2.77
CA ILE A 60 6.38 -14.34 2.19
C ILE A 60 6.28 -15.25 0.94
N LEU A 61 6.74 -14.76 -0.21
CA LEU A 61 7.40 -15.66 -1.16
C LEU A 61 8.64 -16.25 -0.48
N PRO A 62 8.91 -17.56 -0.57
CA PRO A 62 10.28 -18.04 -0.40
C PRO A 62 11.09 -17.60 -1.63
N HIS A 63 11.92 -16.57 -1.47
CA HIS A 63 13.08 -16.39 -2.35
C HIS A 63 14.12 -17.46 -1.99
N GLY A 64 14.35 -18.40 -2.90
CA GLY A 64 15.56 -19.24 -2.93
C GLY A 64 15.34 -20.76 -2.86
N ASP A 65 15.06 -21.37 -4.00
CA ASP A 65 15.73 -22.62 -4.39
C ASP A 65 16.14 -22.48 -5.87
N ASP A 66 17.14 -21.63 -6.10
CA ASP A 66 18.02 -21.75 -7.27
C ASP A 66 19.25 -22.53 -6.77
N SER A 67 19.14 -23.85 -6.81
CA SER A 67 20.28 -24.75 -6.71
C SER A 67 20.01 -25.91 -7.65
N SER A 68 20.46 -25.66 -8.88
CA SER A 68 20.55 -26.60 -9.97
C SER A 68 21.12 -27.95 -9.53
N GLN A 69 20.47 -29.03 -9.97
CA GLN A 69 21.12 -30.20 -10.56
C GLN A 69 22.20 -30.94 -9.74
N ALA A 70 21.81 -32.08 -9.16
CA ALA A 70 22.70 -33.23 -9.00
C ALA A 70 21.90 -34.54 -9.19
N ASP A 71 22.10 -35.13 -10.37
CA ASP A 71 22.08 -36.57 -10.65
C ASP A 71 22.65 -37.36 -9.44
N VAL A 72 21.94 -38.40 -8.96
CA VAL A 72 22.44 -39.79 -8.84
C VAL A 72 21.43 -40.73 -8.13
N ASP A 73 21.06 -41.75 -8.89
CA ASP A 73 20.95 -43.18 -8.53
C ASP A 73 19.85 -43.75 -7.61
N GLN A 74 19.32 -44.85 -8.13
CA GLN A 74 18.29 -45.77 -7.65
C GLN A 74 18.76 -46.58 -6.41
N PRO A 75 17.84 -47.22 -5.67
CA PRO A 75 17.68 -48.67 -5.87
C PRO A 75 16.23 -49.16 -5.99
#